data_AF-A0ABD1D769-F1
#
_entry.id   AF-A0ABD1D769-F1
#
_cell.length_a   1.000
_cell.length_b   1.000
_cell.length_c   1.000
_cell.angle_alpha   90.00
_cell.angle_beta   90.00
_cell.angle_gamma   90.00
#
_symmetry.space_group_name_H-M   'P 1'
#
loop_
_entity.id
_entity.type
_entity.pdbx_description
1 polymer ?
#
loop_
_entity_poly.entity_id
_entity_poly.type
_entity_poly.pdbx_seq_one_letter_code
_entity_poly.pdbx_strand_id
1 'polypeptide(L)'
;MSYFPKTIFMLATLTISQSQQVANSYCNRQLCPQGGPHIACNGLTRPAASCGPDARETPMDEAKRSLIVDRHNRLRSKVATGRQSYGSGALYPEASRMATLQWDAELAGIAAANARRCVFGHDKCRNTVSFPYAGQNIAQRSYQGVAITDEALIEQFINDWFSEADVASPNLIARYPSRYSGPAIGHFTQIVSDRTTRVGCSLVSYRQGRWNVQYFVCNYALTNMINQPVYVSGKACSRCTTGFGFHGVPWTFAGCAWPTAVPIAPVVWFVSEVLEICSHSKR
;
A
#
# COMPACT_ATOMS: atom_id res chain seq x y z
N MET A 1 -73.82 -8.25 1.29
CA MET A 1 -72.45 -8.81 1.17
C MET A 1 -71.84 -8.29 -0.12
N SER A 2 -71.01 -7.23 -0.07
CA SER A 2 -70.18 -6.81 -1.21
C SER A 2 -69.12 -5.81 -0.72
N TYR A 3 -67.94 -6.33 -0.38
CA TYR A 3 -66.63 -6.08 -1.01
C TYR A 3 -66.08 -4.65 -0.90
N PHE A 4 -65.32 -4.41 0.17
CA PHE A 4 -64.34 -3.32 0.26
C PHE A 4 -63.05 -3.73 -0.47
N PRO A 5 -62.53 -2.93 -1.42
CA PRO A 5 -61.23 -3.20 -2.01
C PRO A 5 -60.13 -2.86 -0.99
N LYS A 6 -59.37 -3.88 -0.57
CA LYS A 6 -58.14 -3.69 0.22
C LYS A 6 -57.06 -3.15 -0.71
N THR A 7 -56.80 -1.85 -0.66
CA THR A 7 -55.64 -1.24 -1.32
C THR A 7 -54.38 -1.68 -0.58
N ILE A 8 -53.65 -2.62 -1.16
CA ILE A 8 -52.34 -3.05 -0.67
C ILE A 8 -51.32 -1.97 -1.06
N PHE A 9 -50.87 -1.17 -0.09
CA PHE A 9 -49.68 -0.33 -0.25
C PHE A 9 -48.44 -1.23 -0.22
N MET A 10 -47.86 -1.55 -1.39
CA MET A 10 -46.51 -2.08 -1.45
C MET A 10 -45.52 -0.96 -1.11
N LEU A 11 -45.02 -0.95 0.12
CA LEU A 11 -43.82 -0.20 0.48
C LEU A 11 -42.62 -0.87 -0.20
N ALA A 12 -42.20 -0.33 -1.34
CA ALA A 12 -40.95 -0.71 -2.00
C ALA A 12 -39.78 -0.22 -1.13
N THR A 13 -39.25 -1.08 -0.27
CA THR A 13 -38.01 -0.81 0.45
C THR A 13 -36.84 -0.91 -0.55
N LEU A 14 -36.25 0.24 -0.90
CA LEU A 14 -35.02 0.28 -1.68
C LEU A 14 -33.89 -0.36 -0.84
N THR A 15 -33.54 -1.60 -1.14
CA THR A 15 -32.37 -2.28 -0.57
C THR A 15 -31.12 -1.79 -1.30
N ILE A 16 -30.56 -0.66 -0.85
CA ILE A 16 -29.25 -0.22 -1.31
C ILE A 16 -28.23 -1.25 -0.81
N SER A 17 -27.48 -1.86 -1.72
CA SER A 17 -26.44 -2.82 -1.35
C SER A 17 -25.36 -2.15 -0.49
N GLN A 18 -24.80 -2.89 0.49
CA GLN A 18 -23.79 -2.35 1.42
C GLN A 18 -22.57 -1.77 0.67
N SER A 19 -22.19 -2.37 -0.46
CA SER A 19 -21.10 -1.87 -1.32
C SER A 19 -21.39 -0.50 -1.92
N GLN A 20 -22.64 -0.24 -2.30
CA GLN A 20 -23.06 1.04 -2.88
C GLN A 20 -23.19 2.13 -1.81
N GLN A 21 -23.57 1.77 -0.58
CA GLN A 21 -23.58 2.70 0.55
C GLN A 21 -22.17 3.16 0.94
N VAL A 22 -21.19 2.25 0.97
CA VAL A 22 -19.77 2.58 1.22
C VAL A 22 -19.16 3.38 0.08
N ALA A 23 -19.48 3.06 -1.19
CA ALA A 23 -19.01 3.87 -2.33
C ALA A 23 -19.54 5.32 -2.29
N ASN A 24 -20.76 5.52 -1.78
CA ASN A 24 -21.37 6.85 -1.66
C ASN A 24 -20.80 7.67 -0.49
N SER A 25 -20.28 7.05 0.57
CA SER A 25 -19.67 7.79 1.69
C SER A 25 -18.38 8.52 1.25
N TYR A 26 -17.64 7.94 0.31
CA TYR A 26 -16.47 8.58 -0.30
C TYR A 26 -16.78 9.82 -1.13
N CYS A 27 -18.06 10.08 -1.45
CA CYS A 27 -18.47 11.32 -2.12
C CYS A 27 -18.49 12.53 -1.18
N ASN A 28 -18.24 12.35 0.13
CA ASN A 28 -18.10 13.45 1.07
C ASN A 28 -16.85 14.29 0.73
N ARG A 29 -17.07 15.56 0.36
CA ARG A 29 -16.01 16.52 0.03
C ARG A 29 -15.04 16.77 1.18
N GLN A 30 -15.42 16.53 2.43
CA GLN A 30 -14.55 16.68 3.60
C GLN A 30 -13.36 15.71 3.59
N LEU A 31 -13.46 14.57 2.89
CA LEU A 31 -12.33 13.65 2.71
C LEU A 31 -11.25 14.25 1.80
N CYS A 32 -11.60 15.21 0.94
CA CYS A 32 -10.71 15.82 -0.05
C CYS A 32 -10.59 17.33 0.17
N PRO A 33 -10.00 17.79 1.29
CA PRO A 33 -9.92 19.21 1.62
C PRO A 33 -9.07 20.02 0.62
N GLN A 34 -8.13 19.35 -0.08
CA GLN A 34 -7.34 19.96 -1.16
C GLN A 34 -8.07 20.01 -2.51
N GLY A 35 -9.32 19.54 -2.56
CA GLY A 35 -10.16 19.56 -3.75
C GLY A 35 -9.99 18.33 -4.65
N GLY A 36 -10.81 18.29 -5.71
CA GLY A 36 -10.90 17.17 -6.64
C GLY A 36 -11.86 16.05 -6.21
N PRO A 37 -12.27 15.18 -7.14
CA PRO A 37 -13.13 14.05 -6.82
C PRO A 37 -12.36 12.96 -6.06
N HIS A 38 -13.01 12.36 -5.05
CA HIS A 38 -12.50 11.15 -4.42
C HIS A 38 -12.59 9.97 -5.40
N ILE A 39 -11.51 9.20 -5.55
CA ILE A 39 -11.42 8.15 -6.58
C ILE A 39 -12.44 7.03 -6.41
N ALA A 40 -12.79 6.74 -5.15
CA ALA A 40 -13.78 5.73 -4.76
C ALA A 40 -15.22 6.26 -4.66
N CYS A 41 -15.47 7.56 -4.82
CA CYS A 41 -16.84 8.08 -4.92
C CYS A 41 -17.49 7.54 -6.20
N ASN A 42 -18.62 6.84 -6.05
CA ASN A 42 -19.22 6.06 -7.15
C ASN A 42 -18.18 5.13 -7.82
N GLY A 43 -17.29 4.55 -7.01
CA GLY A 43 -16.16 3.76 -7.48
C GLY A 43 -16.59 2.55 -8.32
N LEU A 44 -15.77 2.21 -9.31
CA LEU A 44 -16.01 1.06 -10.17
C LEU A 44 -15.88 -0.24 -9.38
N THR A 45 -16.80 -1.18 -9.56
CA THR A 45 -16.75 -2.52 -8.96
C THR A 45 -16.09 -3.56 -9.87
N ARG A 46 -15.82 -3.20 -11.12
CA ARG A 46 -15.13 -4.00 -12.14
C ARG A 46 -14.31 -3.07 -13.05
N PRO A 47 -13.33 -3.58 -13.81
CA PRO A 47 -12.64 -2.78 -14.81
C PRO A 47 -13.60 -2.02 -15.73
N ALA A 48 -13.27 -0.77 -16.06
CA ALA A 48 -14.05 0.07 -16.95
C ALA A 48 -14.11 -0.52 -18.36
N ALA A 49 -15.17 -0.24 -19.11
CA ALA A 49 -15.26 -0.65 -20.52
C ALA A 49 -14.08 -0.14 -21.37
N SER A 50 -13.50 1.02 -21.02
CA SER A 50 -12.31 1.58 -21.67
C SER A 50 -11.04 0.74 -21.48
N CYS A 51 -11.01 -0.18 -20.51
CA CYS A 51 -9.92 -1.14 -20.34
C CYS A 51 -9.92 -2.23 -21.43
N GLY A 52 -11.03 -2.40 -22.16
CA GLY A 52 -11.22 -3.49 -23.10
C GLY A 52 -11.86 -4.74 -22.49
N PRO A 53 -12.33 -5.68 -23.33
CA PRO A 53 -13.13 -6.84 -22.89
C PRO A 53 -12.33 -7.86 -22.07
N ASP A 54 -11.01 -7.93 -22.28
CA ASP A 54 -10.12 -8.87 -21.59
C ASP A 54 -9.59 -8.32 -20.26
N ALA A 55 -10.08 -7.15 -19.82
CA ALA A 55 -9.61 -6.53 -18.60
C ALA A 55 -10.06 -7.31 -17.36
N ARG A 56 -9.11 -7.64 -16.49
CA ARG A 56 -9.33 -8.39 -15.27
C ARG A 56 -8.61 -7.71 -14.12
N GLU A 57 -9.32 -7.52 -13.01
CA GLU A 57 -8.69 -7.27 -11.73
C GLU A 57 -8.25 -8.58 -11.09
N THR A 58 -6.99 -8.64 -10.67
CA THR A 58 -6.46 -9.78 -9.92
C THR A 58 -7.03 -9.79 -8.50
N PRO A 59 -7.67 -10.89 -8.06
CA PRO A 59 -8.09 -11.02 -6.67
C PRO A 59 -6.90 -10.93 -5.71
N MET A 60 -6.96 -10.02 -4.75
CA MET A 60 -5.96 -9.90 -3.67
C MET A 60 -6.27 -10.90 -2.55
N ASP A 61 -6.05 -12.17 -2.84
CA ASP A 61 -6.16 -13.28 -1.89
C ASP A 61 -5.09 -13.20 -0.77
N GLU A 62 -5.17 -14.11 0.21
CA GLU A 62 -4.25 -14.12 1.35
C GLU A 62 -2.78 -14.24 0.95
N ALA A 63 -2.49 -15.05 -0.07
CA ALA A 63 -1.12 -15.25 -0.54
C ALA A 63 -0.53 -13.96 -1.12
N LYS A 64 -1.27 -13.26 -1.98
CA LYS A 64 -0.82 -11.99 -2.57
C LYS A 64 -0.75 -10.87 -1.55
N ARG A 65 -1.70 -10.79 -0.61
CA ARG A 65 -1.68 -9.80 0.48
C ARG A 65 -0.46 -10.00 1.37
N SER A 66 -0.20 -11.24 1.79
CA SER A 66 0.99 -11.59 2.58
C SER A 66 2.27 -11.29 1.82
N LEU A 67 2.34 -11.68 0.54
CA LEU A 67 3.48 -11.37 -0.33
C LEU A 67 3.80 -9.87 -0.38
N ILE A 68 2.79 -9.03 -0.59
CA ILE A 68 2.96 -7.57 -0.65
C ILE A 68 3.49 -7.05 0.68
N VAL A 69 2.83 -7.42 1.79
CA VAL A 69 3.19 -6.94 3.13
C VAL A 69 4.59 -7.41 3.52
N ASP A 70 4.90 -8.68 3.32
CA ASP A 70 6.21 -9.27 3.63
C ASP A 70 7.32 -8.64 2.80
N ARG A 71 7.08 -8.42 1.50
CA ARG A 71 8.09 -7.78 0.64
C ARG A 71 8.38 -6.35 1.11
N HIS A 72 7.35 -5.56 1.41
CA HIS A 72 7.55 -4.22 1.96
C HIS A 72 8.29 -4.26 3.30
N ASN A 73 7.91 -5.15 4.20
CA ASN A 73 8.53 -5.26 5.53
C ASN A 73 9.98 -5.74 5.47
N ARG A 74 10.34 -6.65 4.56
CA ARG A 74 11.74 -7.04 4.27
C ARG A 74 12.58 -5.84 3.86
N LEU A 75 12.09 -5.07 2.90
CA LEU A 75 12.77 -3.90 2.36
C LEU A 75 12.90 -2.79 3.42
N ARG A 76 11.83 -2.53 4.19
CA ARG A 76 11.83 -1.60 5.33
C ARG A 76 12.83 -2.03 6.41
N SER A 77 12.87 -3.32 6.76
CA SER A 77 13.83 -3.88 7.72
C SER A 77 15.27 -3.70 7.23
N LYS A 78 15.54 -3.93 5.93
CA LYS A 78 16.87 -3.73 5.35
C LYS A 78 17.36 -2.28 5.51
N VAL A 79 16.49 -1.29 5.28
CA VAL A 79 16.81 0.13 5.48
C VAL A 79 16.93 0.47 6.96
N ALA A 80 15.97 0.03 7.78
CA ALA A 80 15.94 0.35 9.21
C ALA A 80 17.17 -0.14 9.97
N THR A 81 17.78 -1.23 9.51
CA THR A 81 18.98 -1.85 10.08
C THR A 81 20.28 -1.37 9.44
N GLY A 82 20.23 -0.34 8.58
CA GLY A 82 21.42 0.21 7.92
C GLY A 82 22.06 -0.72 6.91
N ARG A 83 21.34 -1.72 6.37
CA ARG A 83 21.87 -2.71 5.41
C ARG A 83 21.58 -2.36 3.95
N GLN A 84 20.87 -1.25 3.70
CA GLN A 84 20.63 -0.75 2.34
C GLN A 84 21.70 0.27 1.97
N SER A 85 22.32 0.09 0.80
CA SER A 85 23.21 1.07 0.19
C SER A 85 22.44 2.12 -0.62
N TYR A 86 23.04 3.29 -0.81
CA TYR A 86 22.66 4.29 -1.81
C TYR A 86 23.88 4.68 -2.64
N GLY A 87 23.65 5.11 -3.88
CA GLY A 87 24.68 5.68 -4.76
C GLY A 87 26.00 4.92 -4.77
N SER A 88 27.07 5.58 -4.30
CA SER A 88 28.45 5.10 -4.28
C SER A 88 28.75 3.94 -3.31
N GLY A 89 27.74 3.22 -2.82
CA GLY A 89 27.89 2.08 -1.91
C GLY A 89 27.84 2.43 -0.42
N ALA A 90 27.60 3.70 -0.06
CA ALA A 90 27.41 4.09 1.32
C ALA A 90 26.04 3.60 1.86
N LEU A 91 25.94 3.34 3.16
CA LEU A 91 24.73 2.79 3.77
C LEU A 91 23.79 3.89 4.26
N TYR A 92 22.48 3.67 4.13
CA TYR A 92 21.47 4.52 4.76
C TYR A 92 21.61 4.49 6.29
N PRO A 93 21.35 5.60 6.99
CA PRO A 93 21.34 5.60 8.45
C PRO A 93 20.23 4.69 8.98
N GLU A 94 20.48 4.00 10.10
CA GLU A 94 19.46 3.19 10.78
C GLU A 94 18.21 4.01 11.13
N ALA A 95 17.05 3.35 11.17
CA ALA A 95 15.78 3.97 11.52
C ALA A 95 15.38 3.61 12.95
N SER A 96 15.21 4.64 13.78
CA SER A 96 14.96 4.45 15.22
C SER A 96 13.59 3.84 15.55
N ARG A 97 12.60 3.95 14.66
CA ARG A 97 11.21 3.53 14.91
C ARG A 97 10.42 3.10 13.67
N MET A 98 11.04 2.36 12.75
CA MET A 98 10.35 1.87 11.55
C MET A 98 9.27 0.84 11.93
N ALA A 99 7.98 1.19 11.78
CA ALA A 99 6.88 0.27 12.07
C ALA A 99 6.74 -0.84 11.00
N THR A 100 6.25 -2.02 11.39
CA THR A 100 5.84 -3.04 10.43
C THR A 100 4.50 -2.67 9.79
N LEU A 101 4.42 -2.79 8.46
CA LEU A 101 3.19 -2.58 7.72
C LEU A 101 2.25 -3.77 7.93
N GLN A 102 0.95 -3.47 7.93
CA GLN A 102 -0.11 -4.45 7.85
C GLN A 102 -0.99 -4.18 6.64
N TRP A 103 -1.64 -5.22 6.12
CA TRP A 103 -2.64 -5.06 5.08
C TRP A 103 -3.84 -4.25 5.59
N ASP A 104 -4.39 -3.42 4.73
CA ASP A 104 -5.62 -2.66 4.97
C ASP A 104 -6.58 -2.80 3.79
N ALA A 105 -7.77 -3.33 4.07
CA ALA A 105 -8.77 -3.63 3.06
C ALA A 105 -9.44 -2.37 2.50
N GLU A 106 -9.56 -1.30 3.29
CA GLU A 106 -10.14 -0.03 2.85
C GLU A 106 -9.21 0.62 1.81
N LEU A 107 -7.92 0.73 2.13
CA LEU A 107 -6.88 1.23 1.22
C LEU A 107 -6.81 0.42 -0.08
N ALA A 108 -6.93 -0.92 0.02
CA ALA A 108 -6.93 -1.80 -1.15
C ALA A 108 -8.15 -1.58 -2.05
N GLY A 109 -9.34 -1.44 -1.47
CA GLY A 109 -10.56 -1.13 -2.23
C GLY A 109 -10.47 0.21 -2.96
N ILE A 110 -9.87 1.22 -2.34
CA ILE A 110 -9.64 2.52 -2.96
C ILE A 110 -8.56 2.44 -4.05
N ALA A 111 -7.51 1.63 -3.86
CA ALA A 111 -6.50 1.37 -4.89
C ALA A 111 -7.12 0.68 -6.11
N ALA A 112 -8.03 -0.27 -5.88
CA ALA A 112 -8.80 -0.92 -6.94
C ALA A 112 -9.68 0.07 -7.70
N ALA A 113 -10.31 1.04 -7.02
CA ALA A 113 -11.09 2.09 -7.68
C ALA A 113 -10.26 2.97 -8.64
N ASN A 114 -8.96 3.13 -8.38
CA ASN A 114 -8.02 3.72 -9.34
C ASN A 114 -7.70 2.71 -10.47
N ALA A 115 -7.16 1.54 -10.11
CA ALA A 115 -6.64 0.56 -11.08
C ALA A 115 -7.68 0.12 -12.11
N ARG A 116 -8.95 -0.05 -11.70
CA ARG A 116 -10.09 -0.43 -12.57
C ARG A 116 -10.37 0.56 -13.70
N ARG A 117 -9.76 1.75 -13.69
CA ARG A 117 -9.93 2.75 -14.77
C ARG A 117 -8.95 2.53 -15.92
N CYS A 118 -7.86 1.78 -15.70
CA CYS A 118 -6.81 1.53 -16.69
C CYS A 118 -6.20 2.82 -17.28
N VAL A 119 -6.14 3.87 -16.46
CA VAL A 119 -5.50 5.14 -16.79
C VAL A 119 -4.31 5.29 -15.86
N PHE A 120 -3.10 5.16 -16.39
CA PHE A 120 -1.88 5.30 -15.61
C PHE A 120 -1.75 6.72 -15.06
N GLY A 121 -1.95 6.88 -13.76
CA GLY A 121 -1.77 8.15 -13.09
C GLY A 121 -2.27 8.14 -11.66
N HIS A 122 -1.77 9.10 -10.87
CA HIS A 122 -2.30 9.32 -9.54
C HIS A 122 -3.69 9.95 -9.62
N ASP A 123 -4.61 9.43 -8.82
CA ASP A 123 -5.90 10.08 -8.59
C ASP A 123 -5.75 11.37 -7.76
N LYS A 124 -6.80 12.19 -7.75
CA LYS A 124 -6.79 13.47 -7.04
C LYS A 124 -6.94 13.32 -5.52
N CYS A 125 -7.66 12.30 -5.07
CA CYS A 125 -7.95 12.09 -3.66
C CYS A 125 -8.35 10.64 -3.36
N ARG A 126 -7.75 10.09 -2.31
CA ARG A 126 -7.89 8.69 -1.84
C ARG A 126 -7.94 8.58 -0.31
N ASN A 127 -8.19 9.70 0.36
CA ASN A 127 -8.15 9.80 1.81
C ASN A 127 -9.31 9.04 2.44
N THR A 128 -9.06 8.46 3.61
CA THR A 128 -10.12 7.86 4.43
C THR A 128 -10.28 8.63 5.72
N VAL A 129 -11.31 8.31 6.50
CA VAL A 129 -11.48 8.89 7.84
C VAL A 129 -10.27 8.55 8.73
N SER A 130 -9.76 7.32 8.62
CA SER A 130 -8.60 6.83 9.37
C SER A 130 -7.27 7.34 8.80
N PHE A 131 -7.22 7.57 7.48
CA PHE A 131 -6.01 7.95 6.75
C PHE A 131 -6.25 9.23 5.93
N PRO A 132 -6.29 10.41 6.59
CA PRO A 132 -6.65 11.68 5.94
C PRO A 132 -5.57 12.24 4.98
N TYR A 133 -4.42 11.57 4.89
CA TYR A 133 -3.29 11.94 4.04
C TYR A 133 -2.74 10.70 3.32
N ALA A 134 -3.62 9.85 2.81
CA ALA A 134 -3.25 8.56 2.23
C ALA A 134 -2.30 8.72 1.03
N GLY A 135 -1.18 8.00 1.07
CA GLY A 135 -0.17 7.96 0.03
C GLY A 135 -0.51 6.97 -1.09
N GLN A 136 0.24 7.01 -2.19
CA GLN A 136 0.06 6.08 -3.29
C GLN A 136 1.35 5.86 -4.09
N ASN A 137 1.64 4.61 -4.40
CA ASN A 137 2.57 4.21 -5.44
C ASN A 137 1.79 3.59 -6.60
N ILE A 138 2.22 3.88 -7.84
CA ILE A 138 1.65 3.28 -9.05
C ILE A 138 2.77 2.75 -9.95
N ALA A 139 2.50 1.65 -10.65
CA ALA A 139 3.42 1.09 -11.63
C ALA A 139 2.66 0.47 -12.78
N GLN A 140 3.22 0.57 -13.98
CA GLN A 140 2.67 -0.08 -15.16
C GLN A 140 3.78 -0.83 -15.90
N ARG A 141 3.49 -2.04 -16.34
CA ARG A 141 4.37 -2.81 -17.22
C ARG A 141 3.59 -3.30 -18.42
N SER A 142 4.22 -3.25 -19.59
CA SER A 142 3.67 -3.78 -20.84
C SER A 142 4.61 -4.84 -21.40
N TYR A 143 4.09 -5.97 -21.84
CA TYR A 143 4.88 -7.06 -22.43
C TYR A 143 4.11 -7.81 -23.51
N GLN A 144 4.85 -8.56 -24.35
CA GLN A 144 4.30 -9.49 -25.34
C GLN A 144 4.78 -10.91 -25.03
N GLY A 145 4.04 -11.92 -25.47
CA GLY A 145 4.42 -13.31 -25.32
C GLY A 145 3.97 -13.92 -23.99
N VAL A 146 4.83 -14.73 -23.37
CA VAL A 146 4.52 -15.58 -22.22
C VAL A 146 3.97 -14.75 -21.06
N ALA A 147 2.86 -15.21 -20.49
CA ALA A 147 2.25 -14.59 -19.31
C ALA A 147 3.20 -14.69 -18.11
N ILE A 148 3.35 -13.58 -17.39
CA ILE A 148 4.07 -13.52 -16.11
C ILE A 148 3.03 -13.70 -15.00
N THR A 149 3.36 -14.47 -13.96
CA THR A 149 2.43 -14.67 -12.83
C THR A 149 2.16 -13.35 -12.09
N ASP A 150 0.97 -13.25 -11.49
CA ASP A 150 0.56 -12.08 -10.71
C ASP A 150 1.56 -11.80 -9.58
N GLU A 151 2.03 -12.84 -8.89
CA GLU A 151 2.99 -12.76 -7.79
C GLU A 151 4.35 -12.22 -8.24
N ALA A 152 4.88 -12.72 -9.37
CA ALA A 152 6.16 -12.25 -9.90
C ALA A 152 6.09 -10.79 -10.34
N LEU A 153 4.96 -10.37 -10.94
CA LEU A 153 4.72 -8.97 -11.29
C LEU A 153 4.64 -8.08 -10.05
N ILE A 154 3.90 -8.50 -9.02
CA ILE A 154 3.79 -7.78 -7.75
C ILE A 154 5.17 -7.58 -7.11
N GLU A 155 5.97 -8.64 -6.98
CA GLU A 155 7.33 -8.53 -6.43
C GLU A 155 8.19 -7.58 -7.25
N GLN A 156 8.14 -7.70 -8.58
CA GLN A 156 8.89 -6.84 -9.48
C GLN A 156 8.51 -5.38 -9.30
N PHE A 157 7.22 -5.03 -9.30
CA PHE A 157 6.79 -3.64 -9.12
C PHE A 157 7.27 -3.04 -7.80
N ILE A 158 7.20 -3.79 -6.71
CA ILE A 158 7.68 -3.33 -5.39
C ILE A 158 9.20 -3.13 -5.42
N ASN A 159 9.94 -4.00 -6.12
CA ASN A 159 11.39 -3.88 -6.26
C ASN A 159 11.79 -2.71 -7.14
N ASP A 160 11.09 -2.48 -8.24
CA ASP A 160 11.33 -1.36 -9.14
C ASP A 160 11.10 -0.03 -8.41
N TRP A 161 10.02 0.08 -7.62
CA TRP A 161 9.80 1.23 -6.73
C TRP A 161 10.91 1.40 -5.70
N PHE A 162 11.39 0.30 -5.11
CA PHE A 162 12.44 0.34 -4.11
C PHE A 162 13.82 0.67 -4.73
N SER A 163 14.06 0.38 -6.01
CA SER A 163 15.33 0.66 -6.69
C SER A 163 15.69 2.16 -6.73
N GLU A 164 14.71 3.05 -6.55
CA GLU A 164 14.95 4.49 -6.35
C GLU A 164 15.84 4.79 -5.11
N ALA A 165 16.04 3.82 -4.22
CA ALA A 165 17.05 3.89 -3.15
C ALA A 165 18.47 4.20 -3.65
N ASP A 166 18.80 3.86 -4.90
CA ASP A 166 20.13 4.09 -5.44
C ASP A 166 20.41 5.58 -5.67
N VAL A 167 19.35 6.40 -5.83
CA VAL A 167 19.44 7.84 -6.14
C VAL A 167 18.88 8.74 -5.02
N ALA A 168 18.17 8.18 -4.04
CA ALA A 168 17.58 8.93 -2.94
C ALA A 168 18.57 9.21 -1.79
N SER A 169 19.42 10.25 -1.92
CA SER A 169 20.42 10.57 -0.87
C SER A 169 19.82 10.67 0.57
N PRO A 170 20.59 10.32 1.62
CA PRO A 170 20.13 10.42 3.02
C PRO A 170 19.63 11.82 3.44
N ASN A 171 20.11 12.89 2.80
CA ASN A 171 19.62 14.25 3.06
C ASN A 171 18.14 14.41 2.68
N LEU A 172 17.70 13.76 1.59
CA LEU A 172 16.30 13.75 1.15
C LEU A 172 15.43 12.91 2.11
N ILE A 173 16.01 11.89 2.74
CA ILE A 173 15.35 11.09 3.77
C ILE A 173 15.17 11.88 5.05
N ALA A 174 16.21 12.59 5.49
CA ALA A 174 16.17 13.43 6.70
C ALA A 174 15.15 14.57 6.57
N ARG A 175 14.95 15.09 5.35
CA ARG A 175 13.95 16.11 5.07
C ARG A 175 13.43 15.98 3.64
N TYR A 176 12.20 15.50 3.49
CA TYR A 176 11.58 15.33 2.19
C TYR A 176 11.47 16.68 1.46
N PRO A 177 11.90 16.76 0.18
CA PRO A 177 11.99 18.03 -0.54
C PRO A 177 10.61 18.60 -0.92
N SER A 178 10.51 19.93 -1.05
CA SER A 178 9.28 20.63 -1.48
C SER A 178 9.20 20.89 -2.98
N ARG A 179 10.35 21.06 -3.65
CA ARG A 179 10.48 21.36 -5.08
C ARG A 179 11.61 20.54 -5.67
N TYR A 180 11.47 19.23 -5.56
CA TYR A 180 12.49 18.31 -6.02
C TYR A 180 12.53 18.26 -7.55
N SER A 181 13.73 18.36 -8.10
CA SER A 181 14.03 18.17 -9.51
C SER A 181 15.17 17.18 -9.60
N GLY A 182 14.91 16.00 -10.16
CA GLY A 182 15.89 14.92 -10.23
C GLY A 182 15.23 13.57 -10.52
N PRO A 183 16.00 12.47 -10.44
CA PRO A 183 15.49 11.11 -10.59
C PRO A 183 14.38 10.82 -9.58
N ALA A 184 13.41 9.98 -9.94
CA ALA A 184 12.31 9.63 -9.05
C ALA A 184 12.82 9.05 -7.71
N ILE A 185 12.22 9.50 -6.61
CA ILE A 185 12.50 9.04 -5.24
C ILE A 185 11.21 8.73 -4.47
N GLY A 186 10.06 9.09 -5.05
CA GLY A 186 8.77 9.12 -4.35
C GLY A 186 8.29 7.74 -3.95
N HIS A 187 8.52 6.73 -4.79
CA HIS A 187 8.04 5.38 -4.53
C HIS A 187 8.86 4.71 -3.44
N PHE A 188 10.19 4.81 -3.49
CA PHE A 188 11.06 4.29 -2.43
C PHE A 188 10.77 4.96 -1.09
N THR A 189 10.74 6.30 -1.05
CA THR A 189 10.48 7.06 0.19
C THR A 189 9.10 6.74 0.79
N GLN A 190 8.10 6.47 -0.03
CA GLN A 190 6.79 6.01 0.43
C GLN A 190 6.87 4.62 1.08
N ILE A 191 7.63 3.68 0.50
CA ILE A 191 7.84 2.34 1.06
C ILE A 191 8.54 2.42 2.42
N VAL A 192 9.52 3.32 2.59
CA VAL A 192 10.38 3.38 3.78
C VAL A 192 10.00 4.49 4.77
N SER A 193 8.78 5.04 4.68
CA SER A 193 8.35 6.02 5.69
C SER A 193 8.06 5.34 7.03
N ASP A 194 8.66 5.82 8.13
CA ASP A 194 8.43 5.25 9.47
C ASP A 194 7.05 5.54 10.04
N ARG A 195 6.32 6.48 9.43
CA ARG A 195 4.97 6.91 9.86
C ARG A 195 3.84 6.21 9.14
N THR A 196 4.09 5.59 7.98
CA THR A 196 3.08 4.74 7.35
C THR A 196 3.09 3.36 7.98
N THR A 197 1.90 2.84 8.28
CA THR A 197 1.71 1.61 9.05
C THR A 197 0.74 0.63 8.40
N ARG A 198 0.07 1.06 7.32
CA ARG A 198 -0.88 0.28 6.54
C ARG A 198 -0.59 0.40 5.06
N VAL A 199 -0.86 -0.68 4.33
CA VAL A 199 -0.80 -0.73 2.87
C VAL A 199 -1.95 -1.57 2.33
N GLY A 200 -2.54 -1.14 1.21
CA GLY A 200 -3.53 -1.91 0.49
C GLY A 200 -3.39 -1.66 -1.00
N CYS A 201 -3.40 -2.72 -1.81
CA CYS A 201 -3.06 -2.64 -3.23
C CYS A 201 -4.09 -3.32 -4.14
N SER A 202 -3.99 -3.05 -5.44
CA SER A 202 -4.75 -3.69 -6.51
C SER A 202 -3.90 -3.83 -7.76
N LEU A 203 -4.12 -4.92 -8.52
CA LEU A 203 -3.50 -5.20 -9.81
C LEU A 203 -4.61 -5.40 -10.85
N VAL A 204 -4.55 -4.66 -11.95
CA VAL A 204 -5.46 -4.83 -13.09
C VAL A 204 -4.64 -5.15 -14.34
N SER A 205 -5.00 -6.25 -14.98
CA SER A 205 -4.45 -6.69 -16.27
C SER A 205 -5.42 -6.30 -17.38
N TYR A 206 -4.92 -5.77 -18.48
CA TYR A 206 -5.73 -5.46 -19.67
C TYR A 206 -4.87 -5.50 -20.94
N ARG A 207 -5.50 -5.37 -22.11
CA ARG A 207 -4.79 -5.36 -23.40
C ARG A 207 -4.78 -3.98 -24.03
N GLN A 208 -3.65 -3.59 -24.60
CA GLN A 208 -3.53 -2.40 -25.43
C GLN A 208 -2.87 -2.78 -26.76
N GLY A 209 -3.70 -2.98 -27.79
CA GLY A 209 -3.26 -3.57 -29.05
C GLY A 209 -2.68 -4.97 -28.83
N ARG A 210 -1.41 -5.17 -29.21
CA ARG A 210 -0.70 -6.45 -29.06
C ARG A 210 -0.02 -6.66 -27.70
N TRP A 211 -0.17 -5.72 -26.78
CA TRP A 211 0.53 -5.71 -25.49
C TRP A 211 -0.39 -6.13 -24.35
N ASN A 212 0.12 -6.98 -23.47
CA ASN A 212 -0.48 -7.22 -22.15
C ASN A 212 0.02 -6.12 -21.21
N VAL A 213 -0.90 -5.38 -20.61
CA VAL A 213 -0.60 -4.28 -19.69
C VAL A 213 -1.00 -4.68 -18.28
N GLN A 214 -0.11 -4.46 -17.33
CA GLN A 214 -0.28 -4.74 -15.91
C GLN A 214 -0.18 -3.43 -15.16
N TYR A 215 -1.26 -3.02 -14.49
CA TYR A 215 -1.33 -1.78 -13.75
C TYR A 215 -1.51 -2.07 -12.26
N PHE A 216 -0.48 -1.74 -11.47
CA PHE A 216 -0.40 -1.99 -10.04
C PHE A 216 -0.46 -0.68 -9.26
N VAL A 217 -1.36 -0.62 -8.29
CA VAL A 217 -1.59 0.54 -7.43
C VAL A 217 -1.55 0.10 -5.98
N CYS A 218 -0.74 0.75 -5.16
CA CYS A 218 -0.71 0.57 -3.71
C CYS A 218 -0.99 1.88 -3.02
N ASN A 219 -1.97 1.89 -2.11
CA ASN A 219 -2.24 3.01 -1.22
C ASN A 219 -1.63 2.75 0.17
N TYR A 220 -1.18 3.82 0.82
CA TYR A 220 -0.50 3.78 2.11
C TYR A 220 -1.21 4.70 3.10
N ALA A 221 -1.15 4.40 4.41
CA ALA A 221 -1.79 5.22 5.45
C ALA A 221 -1.35 6.69 5.47
N LEU A 222 -0.13 6.97 5.00
CA LEU A 222 0.44 8.30 4.96
C LEU A 222 1.27 8.50 3.70
N THR A 223 1.13 9.67 3.07
CA THR A 223 1.95 10.12 1.94
C THR A 223 3.31 10.66 2.39
N ASN A 224 4.22 10.89 1.43
CA ASN A 224 5.44 11.63 1.70
C ASN A 224 5.11 13.09 2.06
N MET A 225 5.47 13.48 3.28
CA MET A 225 5.17 14.82 3.79
C MET A 225 6.34 15.76 3.52
N ILE A 226 6.11 16.78 2.70
CA ILE A 226 7.09 17.83 2.39
C ILE A 226 7.66 18.45 3.67
N ASN A 227 8.97 18.70 3.69
CA ASN A 227 9.75 19.23 4.80
C ASN A 227 9.78 18.38 6.08
N GLN A 228 9.24 17.16 6.03
CA GLN A 228 9.28 16.22 7.15
C GLN A 228 10.26 15.08 6.83
N PRO A 229 10.85 14.43 7.83
CA PRO A 229 11.65 13.23 7.59
C PRO A 229 10.78 12.10 7.03
N VAL A 230 11.36 11.31 6.12
CA VAL A 230 10.78 10.05 5.64
C VAL A 230 10.77 9.05 6.79
N TYR A 231 11.91 8.88 7.46
CA TYR A 231 12.01 8.21 8.76
C TYR A 231 12.99 8.95 9.68
N VAL A 232 12.86 8.74 11.00
CA VAL A 232 13.79 9.32 11.97
C VAL A 232 14.99 8.41 12.21
N SER A 233 16.17 8.92 11.85
CA SER A 233 17.44 8.23 12.04
C SER A 233 17.78 8.01 13.52
N GLY A 234 18.53 6.94 13.78
CA GLY A 234 19.03 6.56 15.10
C GLY A 234 19.13 5.04 15.20
N LYS A 235 19.76 4.54 16.28
CA LYS A 235 19.92 3.10 16.51
C LYS A 235 18.61 2.37 16.27
N ALA A 236 18.65 1.30 15.48
CA ALA A 236 17.49 0.53 15.07
C ALA A 236 16.65 0.16 16.30
N CYS A 237 15.33 0.34 16.20
CA CYS A 237 14.37 0.05 17.27
C CYS A 237 14.52 0.86 18.58
N SER A 238 15.47 1.80 18.70
CA SER A 238 15.70 2.58 19.93
C SER A 238 14.51 3.44 20.37
N ARG A 239 13.59 3.77 19.47
CA ARG A 239 12.38 4.57 19.72
C ARG A 239 11.08 3.80 19.47
N CYS A 240 11.13 2.47 19.41
CA CYS A 240 9.91 1.66 19.38
C CYS A 240 9.24 1.62 20.75
N THR A 241 7.94 1.92 20.81
CA THR A 241 7.12 1.81 22.03
C THR A 241 6.58 0.40 22.24
N THR A 242 6.41 -0.35 21.15
CA THR A 242 5.97 -1.76 21.11
C THR A 242 6.84 -2.53 20.11
N GLY A 243 7.09 -3.82 20.36
CA GLY A 243 8.01 -4.63 19.54
C GLY A 243 9.29 -5.14 20.23
N PHE A 244 9.35 -5.07 21.56
CA PHE A 244 10.30 -5.90 22.30
C PHE A 244 9.71 -7.32 22.37
N GLY A 245 10.38 -8.29 21.75
CA GLY A 245 9.93 -9.67 21.75
C GLY A 245 9.81 -10.22 23.17
N PHE A 246 8.58 -10.45 23.62
CA PHE A 246 8.27 -11.40 24.67
C PHE A 246 7.11 -12.27 24.17
N HIS A 247 7.34 -13.60 24.19
CA HIS A 247 6.39 -14.69 23.92
C HIS A 247 6.11 -15.12 22.45
N GLY A 248 7.11 -15.80 21.84
CA GLY A 248 6.81 -17.07 21.15
C GLY A 248 6.36 -17.08 19.69
N VAL A 249 6.60 -16.03 18.89
CA VAL A 249 6.38 -16.07 17.42
C VAL A 249 7.69 -15.70 16.70
N PRO A 250 8.14 -16.43 15.66
CA PRO A 250 9.38 -16.11 14.94
C PRO A 250 9.17 -14.87 14.07
N TRP A 251 9.67 -13.69 14.48
CA TRP A 251 9.66 -12.48 13.67
C TRP A 251 10.98 -12.39 12.89
N THR A 252 10.91 -12.44 11.55
CA THR A 252 12.07 -12.36 10.64
C THR A 252 12.39 -10.94 10.17
N PHE A 253 11.70 -9.91 10.68
CA PHE A 253 11.89 -8.51 10.26
C PHE A 253 12.15 -7.59 11.45
N ALA A 254 13.17 -6.73 11.35
CA ALA A 254 13.42 -5.67 12.31
C ALA A 254 12.44 -4.51 12.08
N GLY A 255 11.59 -4.23 13.06
CA GLY A 255 10.65 -3.11 13.05
C GLY A 255 9.82 -3.03 14.34
N CYS A 256 9.21 -1.88 14.61
CA CYS A 256 8.29 -1.75 15.74
C CYS A 256 7.06 -2.62 15.49
N ALA A 257 6.78 -3.56 16.41
CA ALA A 257 5.59 -4.39 16.35
C ALA A 257 4.37 -3.64 16.90
N TRP A 258 3.18 -4.09 16.53
CA TRP A 258 1.93 -3.53 17.02
C TRP A 258 1.55 -4.11 18.40
N PRO A 259 0.85 -3.35 19.26
CA PRO A 259 0.43 -3.84 20.59
C PRO A 259 -0.53 -5.04 20.57
N THR A 260 -1.18 -5.33 19.44
CA THR A 260 -2.28 -6.30 19.33
C THR A 260 -2.12 -7.29 18.17
N ALA A 261 -0.90 -7.68 17.81
CA ALA A 261 -0.69 -8.62 16.69
C ALA A 261 -1.41 -9.96 16.94
N VAL A 262 -2.52 -10.17 16.22
CA VAL A 262 -3.23 -11.45 16.15
C VAL A 262 -2.33 -12.44 15.42
N PRO A 263 -2.13 -13.67 15.92
CA PRO A 263 -1.22 -14.62 15.32
C PRO A 263 -1.69 -15.02 13.92
N ILE A 264 -0.84 -14.81 12.92
CA ILE A 264 -1.01 -15.30 11.55
C ILE A 264 -0.30 -16.65 11.44
N ALA A 265 -0.90 -17.62 10.75
CA ALA A 265 -0.45 -19.01 10.64
C ALA A 265 0.98 -19.14 10.06
N PRO A 266 1.73 -20.19 10.44
CA PRO A 266 3.14 -20.30 10.11
C PRO A 266 3.32 -20.73 8.65
N VAL A 267 3.83 -19.82 7.81
CA VAL A 267 4.48 -20.22 6.56
C VAL A 267 5.95 -20.49 6.87
N VAL A 268 6.26 -21.77 7.05
CA VAL A 268 7.63 -22.30 7.07
C VAL A 268 8.27 -21.95 5.73
N TRP A 269 9.45 -21.31 5.71
CA TRP A 269 10.62 -21.65 4.88
C TRP A 269 11.75 -20.60 5.05
N PHE A 270 12.94 -21.14 5.38
CA PHE A 270 14.30 -20.55 5.45
C PHE A 270 14.54 -19.34 6.36
N VAL A 271 14.91 -19.66 7.60
CA VAL A 271 15.43 -18.78 8.64
C VAL A 271 16.95 -18.90 8.69
N SER A 272 17.65 -17.84 8.30
CA SER A 272 19.05 -17.59 8.68
C SER A 272 19.40 -16.15 8.24
N GLU A 273 19.83 -15.30 9.18
CA GLU A 273 20.37 -13.92 9.02
C GLU A 273 19.49 -12.65 9.21
N VAL A 274 18.38 -12.69 9.96
CA VAL A 274 17.69 -11.45 10.42
C VAL A 274 17.24 -11.49 11.89
N LEU A 275 17.85 -12.35 12.72
CA LEU A 275 17.29 -12.71 14.03
C LEU A 275 17.66 -11.82 15.23
N GLU A 276 18.47 -10.77 15.11
CA GLU A 276 19.08 -10.21 16.34
C GLU A 276 19.39 -8.70 16.32
N ILE A 277 18.41 -7.83 16.09
CA ILE A 277 18.69 -6.37 16.11
C ILE A 277 17.84 -5.62 17.15
N CYS A 278 16.55 -5.94 17.32
CA CYS A 278 15.71 -5.22 18.29
C CYS A 278 15.77 -5.78 19.73
N SER A 279 16.33 -6.99 19.94
CA SER A 279 16.51 -7.57 21.30
C SER A 279 17.72 -7.00 22.04
N HIS A 280 18.75 -6.51 21.34
CA HIS A 280 20.03 -6.09 21.92
C HIS A 280 20.14 -4.58 22.21
N SER A 281 19.08 -3.79 21.98
CA SER A 281 19.13 -2.33 22.18
C SER A 281 18.94 -1.85 23.63
N LYS A 282 18.72 -2.76 24.59
CA LYS A 282 18.68 -2.44 26.04
C LYS A 282 19.59 -3.38 26.85
N ARG A 283 20.88 -3.36 26.56
CA ARG A 283 21.92 -3.61 27.57
C ARG A 283 22.79 -2.36 27.67
#